data_AF-A0A7M7TGU6-F1
#
_entry.id   AF-A0A7M7TGU6-F1
#
_cell.length_a   1.000
_cell.length_b   1.000
_cell.length_c   1.000
_cell.angle_alpha   90.00
_cell.angle_beta   90.00
_cell.angle_gamma   90.00
#
_symmetry.space_group_name_H-M   'P 1'
#
loop_
_entity.id
_entity.type
_entity.pdbx_description
1 polymer ?
#
loop_
_entity_poly.entity_id
_entity_poly.type
_entity_poly.pdbx_seq_one_letter_code
_entity_poly.pdbx_strand_id
1 'polypeptide(L)'
;MFGIVRTHLSHLRVVQRSWEPISATGSLQIQQVRWRKRRTDPKAKSKIGKVREPTPWDPWERAFLVEKIPHYNSTMNAVRRLFNAELERKKDETAEGLSSVEQEREEEEEFRQLLKWNEQENAKINARRKEKLAAKAKENEEENLQRLLRKEEQEAEETERMRQLVLQEQEASKTFITMESMEAAINEALDNPKNYNFLMKKSGEPILPEDTAWEGFKQRTVKAKDEELVEGDGDHIKSAEN
;
A
#
# COMPACT_ATOMS: atom_id res chain seq x y z
N MET A 1 16.29 -44.29 -30.72
CA MET A 1 14.91 -43.79 -30.84
C MET A 1 14.40 -43.50 -29.43
N PHE A 2 14.52 -42.25 -28.96
CA PHE A 2 14.01 -41.84 -27.65
C PHE A 2 12.73 -41.04 -27.88
N GLY A 3 11.59 -41.61 -27.46
CA GLY A 3 10.28 -41.00 -27.58
C GLY A 3 10.06 -39.95 -26.49
N ILE A 4 9.69 -38.74 -26.90
CA ILE A 4 9.37 -37.62 -26.03
C ILE A 4 7.99 -37.86 -25.42
N VAL A 5 7.93 -38.05 -24.09
CA VAL A 5 6.66 -38.08 -23.35
C VAL A 5 6.23 -36.64 -23.07
N ARG A 6 5.15 -36.20 -23.73
CA ARG A 6 4.49 -34.92 -23.41
C ARG A 6 3.56 -35.12 -22.22
N THR A 7 4.00 -34.73 -21.03
CA THR A 7 3.13 -34.56 -19.88
C THR A 7 2.44 -33.19 -19.98
N HIS A 8 1.12 -33.17 -20.15
CA HIS A 8 0.35 -31.95 -19.98
C HIS A 8 0.06 -31.77 -18.48
N LEU A 9 0.87 -30.94 -17.81
CA LEU A 9 0.48 -30.37 -16.52
C LEU A 9 -0.65 -29.36 -16.76
N SER A 10 -1.87 -29.74 -16.42
CA SER A 10 -2.97 -28.80 -16.28
C SER A 10 -2.74 -27.94 -15.03
N HIS A 11 -2.36 -26.67 -15.23
CA HIS A 11 -2.37 -25.68 -14.16
C HIS A 11 -3.78 -25.54 -13.59
N LEU A 12 -3.96 -25.97 -12.34
CA LEU A 12 -5.09 -25.54 -11.50
C LEU A 12 -4.96 -24.04 -11.30
N ARG A 13 -5.70 -23.26 -12.09
CA ARG A 13 -5.86 -21.83 -11.82
C ARG A 13 -6.67 -21.68 -10.52
N VAL A 14 -6.08 -20.92 -9.61
CA VAL A 14 -6.70 -20.39 -8.40
C VAL A 14 -8.09 -19.86 -8.74
N VAL A 15 -9.12 -20.38 -8.07
CA VAL A 15 -10.48 -19.87 -8.15
C VAL A 15 -10.50 -18.51 -7.47
N GLN A 16 -10.31 -17.44 -8.24
CA GLN A 16 -10.68 -16.11 -7.78
C GLN A 16 -12.20 -16.04 -7.80
N ARG A 17 -12.77 -15.72 -6.64
CA ARG A 17 -14.20 -15.57 -6.40
C ARG A 17 -14.65 -14.24 -7.03
N SER A 18 -14.82 -14.21 -8.35
CA SER A 18 -15.42 -13.06 -9.03
C SER A 18 -16.93 -13.07 -8.82
N TRP A 19 -17.48 -11.92 -8.45
CA TRP A 19 -18.91 -11.63 -8.32
C TRP A 19 -19.54 -11.34 -9.70
N GLU A 20 -19.10 -12.02 -10.75
CA GLU A 20 -19.69 -11.85 -12.07
C GLU A 20 -20.87 -12.82 -12.20
N PRO A 21 -22.07 -12.34 -12.58
CA PRO A 21 -23.19 -13.24 -12.86
C PRO A 21 -22.80 -14.12 -14.04
N ILE A 22 -22.79 -15.43 -13.79
CA ILE A 22 -22.53 -16.48 -14.79
C ILE A 22 -23.41 -16.21 -16.00
N SER A 23 -22.82 -15.67 -17.06
CA SER A 23 -23.50 -15.29 -18.29
C SER A 23 -23.96 -16.55 -19.02
N ALA A 24 -25.29 -16.75 -19.05
CA ALA A 24 -26.18 -17.35 -20.05
C ALA A 24 -25.77 -18.55 -20.93
N THR A 25 -24.60 -19.16 -20.73
CA THR A 25 -24.06 -20.29 -21.52
C THR A 25 -23.64 -21.46 -20.63
N GLY A 26 -23.80 -21.30 -19.31
CA GLY A 26 -23.68 -22.40 -18.37
C GLY A 26 -24.87 -23.32 -18.55
N SER A 27 -24.64 -24.52 -19.09
CA SER A 27 -25.58 -25.63 -18.99
C SER A 27 -26.13 -25.66 -17.57
N LEU A 28 -27.44 -25.47 -17.40
CA LEU A 28 -28.12 -25.62 -16.13
C LEU A 28 -27.78 -27.02 -15.58
N GLN A 29 -26.78 -27.08 -14.70
CA GLN A 29 -26.48 -28.28 -13.95
C GLN A 29 -27.56 -28.39 -12.89
N ILE A 30 -28.71 -28.93 -13.30
CA ILE A 30 -29.73 -29.38 -12.36
C ILE A 30 -29.11 -30.56 -11.63
N GLN A 31 -28.38 -30.28 -10.54
CA GLN A 31 -27.88 -31.30 -9.64
C GLN A 31 -29.08 -31.90 -8.93
N GLN A 32 -29.63 -32.96 -9.50
CA GLN A 32 -30.75 -33.66 -8.90
C GLN A 32 -30.24 -34.36 -7.64
N VAL A 33 -30.61 -33.82 -6.48
CA VAL A 33 -30.22 -34.28 -5.12
C VAL A 33 -30.69 -35.72 -4.81
N ARG A 34 -31.42 -36.38 -5.72
CA ARG A 34 -31.82 -37.78 -5.60
C ARG A 34 -31.34 -38.59 -6.80
N TRP A 35 -30.55 -39.63 -6.54
CA TRP A 35 -30.06 -40.60 -7.52
C TRP A 35 -31.21 -41.36 -8.21
N ARG A 36 -31.80 -40.77 -9.25
CA ARG A 36 -32.61 -41.50 -10.24
C ARG A 36 -31.69 -42.06 -11.32
N LYS A 37 -32.06 -43.20 -11.89
CA LYS A 37 -31.30 -43.82 -12.99
C LYS A 37 -31.14 -42.83 -14.15
N ARG A 38 -29.93 -42.68 -14.64
CA ARG A 38 -29.62 -41.91 -15.84
C ARG A 38 -30.11 -42.66 -17.08
N ARG A 39 -30.25 -41.93 -18.18
CA ARG A 39 -30.64 -42.49 -19.49
C ARG A 39 -29.69 -43.60 -19.97
N THR A 40 -28.41 -43.52 -19.62
CA THR A 40 -27.35 -44.48 -19.99
C THR A 40 -27.26 -45.68 -19.05
N ASP A 41 -27.93 -45.64 -17.90
CA ASP A 41 -27.85 -46.72 -16.92
C ASP A 41 -28.72 -47.90 -17.38
N PRO A 42 -28.24 -49.15 -17.24
CA PRO A 42 -29.00 -50.30 -17.68
C PRO A 42 -30.28 -50.51 -16.83
N LYS A 43 -31.30 -51.04 -17.49
CA LYS A 43 -32.55 -51.47 -16.83
C LYS A 43 -32.23 -52.60 -15.85
N ALA A 44 -32.92 -52.62 -14.70
CA ALA A 44 -32.71 -53.69 -13.72
C ALA A 44 -33.16 -55.03 -14.33
N LYS A 45 -32.42 -56.13 -14.07
CA LYS A 45 -32.70 -57.47 -14.63
C LYS A 45 -34.16 -57.89 -14.44
N SER A 46 -34.72 -57.67 -13.25
CA SER A 46 -36.14 -57.95 -12.91
C SER A 46 -37.18 -57.11 -13.67
N LYS A 47 -36.76 -56.02 -14.33
CA LYS A 47 -37.64 -55.12 -15.10
C LYS A 47 -37.47 -55.28 -16.61
N ILE A 48 -36.46 -56.00 -17.11
CA ILE A 48 -36.17 -56.11 -18.55
C ILE A 48 -37.40 -56.61 -19.31
N GLY A 49 -38.00 -57.73 -18.88
CA GLY A 49 -39.21 -58.31 -19.48
C GLY A 49 -40.52 -57.98 -18.76
N LYS A 50 -40.53 -57.06 -17.77
CA LYS A 50 -41.77 -56.73 -17.06
C LYS A 50 -42.67 -55.86 -17.94
N VAL A 51 -43.75 -56.44 -18.46
CA VAL A 51 -44.86 -55.71 -19.09
C VAL A 51 -45.82 -55.24 -17.99
N ARG A 52 -46.25 -53.97 -18.05
CA ARG A 52 -47.27 -53.47 -17.13
C ARG A 52 -48.62 -53.91 -17.66
N GLU A 53 -49.26 -54.82 -16.94
CA GLU A 53 -50.66 -55.14 -17.19
C GLU A 53 -51.53 -53.93 -16.81
N PRO A 54 -52.52 -53.58 -17.64
CA PRO A 54 -53.47 -52.54 -17.29
C PRO A 54 -54.25 -52.99 -16.05
N THR A 55 -54.48 -52.05 -15.13
CA THR A 55 -55.37 -52.30 -13.99
C THR A 55 -56.78 -52.56 -14.53
N PRO A 56 -57.47 -53.63 -14.09
CA PRO A 56 -58.86 -53.87 -14.46
C PRO A 56 -59.73 -52.66 -14.09
N TRP A 57 -60.63 -52.27 -14.99
CA TRP A 57 -61.53 -51.13 -14.78
C TRP A 57 -62.97 -51.61 -14.68
N ASP A 58 -63.74 -50.97 -13.80
CA ASP A 58 -65.18 -51.15 -13.73
C ASP A 58 -65.86 -50.38 -14.88
N PRO A 59 -66.74 -51.03 -15.68
CA PRO A 59 -67.38 -50.37 -16.81
C PRO A 59 -68.19 -49.12 -16.46
N TRP A 60 -68.86 -49.11 -15.31
CA TRP A 60 -69.66 -47.98 -14.88
C TRP A 60 -68.79 -46.78 -14.50
N GLU A 61 -67.77 -46.98 -13.68
CA GLU A 61 -66.83 -45.92 -13.27
C GLU A 61 -66.15 -45.29 -14.49
N ARG A 62 -65.72 -46.12 -15.45
CA ARG A 62 -65.06 -45.62 -16.66
C ARG A 62 -65.97 -44.72 -17.48
N ALA A 63 -67.23 -45.11 -17.68
CA ALA A 63 -68.20 -44.30 -18.41
C ALA A 63 -68.46 -42.96 -17.71
N PHE A 64 -68.63 -42.99 -16.38
CA PHE A 64 -68.80 -41.80 -15.55
C PHE A 64 -67.59 -40.84 -15.66
N LEU A 65 -66.37 -41.35 -15.52
CA LEU A 65 -65.16 -40.53 -15.59
C LEU A 65 -64.94 -39.92 -16.98
N VAL A 66 -65.22 -40.69 -18.04
CA VAL A 66 -65.13 -40.21 -19.42
C VAL A 66 -66.09 -39.04 -19.66
N GLU A 67 -67.27 -39.04 -19.03
CA GLU A 67 -68.24 -37.94 -19.11
C GLU A 67 -67.85 -36.74 -18.23
N LYS A 68 -67.43 -36.96 -16.98
CA LYS A 68 -67.23 -35.88 -16.00
C LYS A 68 -65.89 -35.17 -16.10
N ILE A 69 -64.81 -35.86 -16.46
CA ILE A 69 -63.47 -35.24 -16.56
C ILE A 69 -63.44 -34.08 -17.57
N PRO A 70 -64.01 -34.20 -18.79
CA PRO A 70 -64.10 -33.08 -19.72
C PRO A 70 -64.87 -31.88 -19.15
N HIS A 71 -65.96 -32.11 -18.42
CA HIS A 71 -66.75 -31.05 -17.80
C HIS A 71 -65.91 -30.29 -16.75
N TYR A 72 -65.25 -31.01 -15.83
CA TYR A 72 -64.35 -30.43 -14.85
C TYR A 72 -63.19 -29.66 -15.49
N ASN A 73 -62.54 -30.23 -16.50
CA ASN A 73 -61.45 -29.56 -17.19
C ASN A 73 -61.93 -28.28 -17.89
N SER A 74 -63.14 -28.29 -18.44
CA SER A 74 -63.75 -27.13 -19.09
C SER A 74 -64.01 -26.00 -18.08
N THR A 75 -64.60 -26.32 -16.91
CA THR A 75 -64.84 -25.32 -15.87
C THR A 75 -63.52 -24.76 -15.31
N MET A 76 -62.53 -25.61 -15.06
CA MET A 76 -61.23 -25.17 -14.55
C MET A 76 -60.44 -24.34 -15.59
N ASN A 77 -60.56 -24.68 -16.88
CA ASN A 77 -59.99 -23.87 -17.95
C ASN A 77 -60.68 -22.51 -18.08
N ALA A 78 -61.99 -22.41 -17.85
CA ALA A 78 -62.70 -21.14 -17.80
C ALA A 78 -62.20 -20.26 -16.65
N VAL A 79 -62.06 -20.82 -15.44
CA VAL A 79 -61.49 -20.11 -14.28
C VAL A 79 -60.07 -19.63 -14.58
N ARG A 80 -59.22 -20.47 -15.18
CA ARG A 80 -57.85 -20.07 -15.56
C ARG A 80 -57.85 -18.91 -16.55
N ARG A 81 -58.76 -18.91 -17.52
CA ARG A 81 -58.88 -17.81 -18.50
C ARG A 81 -59.29 -16.50 -17.83
N LEU A 82 -60.21 -16.55 -16.87
CA LEU A 82 -60.61 -15.36 -16.09
C LEU A 82 -59.41 -14.76 -15.35
N PHE A 83 -58.65 -15.57 -14.61
CA PHE A 83 -57.48 -15.07 -13.89
C PHE A 83 -56.38 -14.55 -14.81
N ASN A 84 -56.16 -15.19 -15.97
CA ASN A 84 -55.20 -14.69 -16.95
C ASN A 84 -55.62 -13.31 -17.48
N ALA A 85 -56.91 -13.12 -17.80
CA ALA A 85 -57.43 -11.84 -18.25
C ALA A 85 -57.32 -10.75 -17.15
N GLU A 86 -57.56 -11.09 -15.89
CA GLU A 86 -57.36 -10.15 -14.77
C GLU A 86 -55.88 -9.77 -14.59
N LEU A 87 -54.96 -10.72 -14.75
CA LEU A 87 -53.52 -10.46 -14.68
C LEU A 87 -53.06 -9.58 -15.84
N GLU A 88 -53.56 -9.79 -17.05
CA GLU A 88 -53.30 -8.92 -18.21
C GLU A 88 -53.82 -7.52 -17.94
N ARG A 89 -55.08 -7.38 -17.49
CA ARG A 89 -55.65 -6.07 -17.13
C ARG A 89 -54.83 -5.33 -16.09
N LYS A 90 -54.33 -6.00 -15.06
CA LYS A 90 -53.45 -5.41 -14.04
C LYS A 90 -52.10 -4.97 -14.59
N LYS A 91 -51.53 -5.72 -15.54
CA LYS A 91 -50.28 -5.33 -16.20
C LYS A 91 -50.49 -4.07 -17.03
N ASP A 92 -51.57 -4.01 -17.79
CA ASP A 92 -51.92 -2.85 -18.59
C ASP A 92 -52.22 -1.64 -17.69
N GLU A 93 -52.98 -1.82 -16.60
CA GLU A 93 -53.21 -0.78 -15.57
C GLU A 93 -51.90 -0.29 -14.92
N THR A 94 -50.90 -1.15 -14.75
CA THR A 94 -49.59 -0.76 -14.16
C THR A 94 -48.71 -0.08 -15.20
N ALA A 95 -48.69 -0.57 -16.44
CA ALA A 95 -47.85 -0.07 -17.52
C ALA A 95 -48.40 1.22 -18.15
N GLU A 96 -49.72 1.34 -18.25
CA GLU A 96 -50.43 2.49 -18.82
C GLU A 96 -51.09 3.37 -17.73
N GLY A 97 -50.92 3.01 -16.47
CA GLY A 97 -51.48 3.74 -15.35
C GLY A 97 -51.01 5.19 -15.38
N LEU A 98 -51.97 6.12 -15.51
CA LEU A 98 -51.72 7.57 -15.44
C LEU A 98 -50.92 7.94 -14.17
N SER A 99 -51.14 7.23 -13.07
CA SER A 99 -50.37 7.39 -11.83
C SER A 99 -48.90 6.97 -11.97
N SER A 100 -48.57 5.97 -12.79
CA SER A 100 -47.19 5.55 -13.02
C SER A 100 -46.43 6.62 -13.80
N VAL A 101 -47.05 7.20 -14.83
CA VAL A 101 -46.42 8.26 -15.64
C VAL A 101 -46.25 9.55 -14.83
N GLU A 102 -47.23 9.90 -13.99
CA GLU A 102 -47.11 11.06 -13.08
C GLU A 102 -46.00 10.84 -12.05
N GLN A 103 -45.92 9.65 -11.44
CA GLN A 103 -44.85 9.28 -10.51
C GLN A 103 -43.47 9.32 -11.17
N GLU A 104 -43.31 8.77 -12.38
CA GLU A 104 -42.04 8.82 -13.12
C GLU A 104 -41.60 10.27 -13.38
N ARG A 105 -42.54 11.17 -13.67
CA ARG A 105 -42.23 12.59 -13.88
C ARG A 105 -41.83 13.29 -12.60
N GLU A 106 -42.51 13.02 -11.49
CA GLU A 106 -42.14 13.52 -10.17
C GLU A 106 -40.75 13.02 -9.77
N GLU A 107 -40.45 11.74 -9.95
CA GLU A 107 -39.13 11.13 -9.69
C GLU A 107 -38.03 11.77 -10.55
N GLU A 108 -38.29 12.01 -11.84
CA GLU A 108 -37.35 12.72 -12.72
C GLU A 108 -37.09 14.16 -12.26
N GLU A 109 -38.13 14.87 -11.82
CA GLU A 109 -38.00 16.24 -11.33
C GLU A 109 -37.21 16.29 -10.03
N GLU A 110 -37.48 15.41 -9.08
CA GLU A 110 -36.71 15.25 -7.85
C GLU A 110 -35.25 14.91 -8.15
N PHE A 111 -35.00 13.97 -9.07
CA PHE A 111 -33.65 13.61 -9.49
C PHE A 111 -32.89 14.80 -10.06
N ARG A 112 -33.53 15.62 -10.89
CA ARG A 112 -32.95 16.86 -11.44
C ARG A 112 -32.65 17.89 -10.34
N GLN A 113 -33.49 18.00 -9.32
CA GLN A 113 -33.25 18.88 -8.18
C GLN A 113 -32.05 18.42 -7.36
N LEU A 114 -31.93 17.11 -7.09
CA LEU A 114 -30.80 16.51 -6.38
C LEU A 114 -29.48 16.70 -7.13
N LEU A 115 -29.48 16.55 -8.46
CA LEU A 115 -28.30 16.83 -9.29
C LEU A 115 -27.85 18.28 -9.17
N LYS A 116 -28.78 19.24 -9.29
CA LYS A 116 -28.47 20.67 -9.13
C LYS A 116 -27.90 20.97 -7.74
N TRP A 117 -28.45 20.37 -6.70
CA TRP A 117 -27.94 20.53 -5.34
C TRP A 117 -26.51 19.95 -5.20
N ASN A 118 -26.27 18.77 -5.77
CA ASN A 118 -24.95 18.15 -5.77
C ASN A 118 -23.89 19.01 -6.48
N GLU A 119 -24.24 19.57 -7.64
CA GLU A 119 -23.37 20.48 -8.38
C GLU A 119 -23.01 21.73 -7.56
N GLN A 120 -23.98 22.33 -6.88
CA GLN A 120 -23.77 23.47 -6.00
C GLN A 120 -22.84 23.13 -4.83
N GLU A 121 -23.04 21.98 -4.19
CA GLU A 121 -22.20 21.57 -3.07
C GLU A 121 -20.77 21.23 -3.51
N ASN A 122 -20.63 20.56 -4.66
CA ASN A 122 -19.33 20.32 -5.28
C ASN A 122 -18.60 21.63 -5.61
N ALA A 123 -19.32 22.65 -6.08
CA ALA A 123 -18.74 23.97 -6.34
C ALA A 123 -18.20 24.62 -5.05
N LYS A 124 -18.95 24.56 -3.93
CA LYS A 124 -18.49 25.07 -2.63
C LYS A 124 -17.26 24.33 -2.12
N ILE A 125 -17.27 22.99 -2.20
CA ILE A 125 -16.14 22.16 -1.77
C ILE A 125 -14.90 22.46 -2.63
N ASN A 126 -15.08 22.62 -3.93
CA ASN A 126 -13.98 22.95 -4.84
C ASN A 126 -13.37 24.32 -4.53
N ALA A 127 -14.19 25.32 -4.20
CA ALA A 127 -13.70 26.64 -3.77
C ALA A 127 -12.83 26.53 -2.50
N ARG A 128 -13.31 25.83 -1.47
CA ARG A 128 -12.54 25.58 -0.23
C ARG A 128 -11.24 24.80 -0.50
N ARG A 129 -11.27 23.84 -1.44
CA ARG A 129 -10.07 23.08 -1.84
C ARG A 129 -9.04 23.97 -2.50
N LYS A 130 -9.46 24.88 -3.38
CA LYS A 130 -8.57 25.86 -4.03
C LYS A 130 -7.92 26.79 -3.02
N GLU A 131 -8.68 27.30 -2.05
CA GLU A 131 -8.14 28.13 -0.97
C GLU A 131 -7.08 27.40 -0.16
N LYS A 132 -7.36 26.16 0.26
CA LYS A 132 -6.38 25.32 0.98
C LYS A 132 -5.12 25.04 0.16
N LEU A 133 -5.29 24.76 -1.13
CA LEU A 133 -4.17 24.48 -2.02
C LEU A 133 -3.29 25.73 -2.22
N ALA A 134 -3.90 26.92 -2.34
CA ALA A 134 -3.18 28.17 -2.43
C ALA A 134 -2.41 28.49 -1.14
N ALA A 135 -3.00 28.25 0.03
CA ALA A 135 -2.30 28.40 1.31
C ALA A 135 -1.10 27.45 1.42
N LYS A 136 -1.29 26.17 1.07
CA LYS A 136 -0.22 25.18 1.06
C LYS A 136 0.89 25.49 0.06
N ALA A 137 0.55 26.08 -1.10
CA ALA A 137 1.54 26.51 -2.08
C ALA A 137 2.46 27.59 -1.50
N LYS A 138 1.89 28.58 -0.79
CA LYS A 138 2.67 29.62 -0.10
C LYS A 138 3.57 29.06 0.99
N GLU A 139 3.05 28.16 1.82
CA GLU A 139 3.85 27.49 2.86
C GLU A 139 5.02 26.70 2.26
N ASN A 140 4.77 25.95 1.18
CA ASN A 140 5.82 25.24 0.46
C ASN A 140 6.87 26.19 -0.16
N GLU A 141 6.45 27.34 -0.68
CA GLU A 141 7.38 28.36 -1.20
C GLU A 141 8.28 28.89 -0.09
N GLU A 142 7.71 29.22 1.08
CA GLU A 142 8.45 29.67 2.26
C GLU A 142 9.43 28.59 2.75
N GLU A 143 8.99 27.34 2.87
CA GLU A 143 9.86 26.22 3.24
C GLU A 143 11.00 26.03 2.24
N ASN A 144 10.71 26.12 0.94
CA ASN A 144 11.72 25.94 -0.10
C ASN A 144 12.77 27.05 -0.05
N LEU A 145 12.34 28.31 0.15
CA LEU A 145 13.26 29.43 0.36
C LEU A 145 14.16 29.20 1.58
N GLN A 146 13.59 28.77 2.71
CA GLN A 146 14.39 28.46 3.91
C GLN A 146 15.38 27.31 3.67
N ARG A 147 14.99 26.29 2.92
CA ARG A 147 15.90 25.19 2.55
C ARG A 147 17.03 25.65 1.64
N LEU A 148 16.74 26.52 0.67
CA LEU A 148 17.75 27.10 -0.20
C LEU A 148 18.75 27.94 0.61
N LEU A 149 18.28 28.82 1.50
CA LEU A 149 19.14 29.63 2.36
C LEU A 149 20.06 28.76 3.23
N ARG A 150 19.51 27.71 3.89
CA ARG A 150 20.34 26.78 4.68
C ARG A 150 21.37 26.05 3.84
N LYS A 151 21.03 25.70 2.60
CA LYS A 151 21.95 25.02 1.68
C LYS A 151 23.08 25.97 1.26
N GLU A 152 22.78 27.23 0.97
CA GLU A 152 23.78 28.25 0.66
C GLU A 152 24.72 28.50 1.85
N GLU A 153 24.19 28.56 3.08
CA GLU A 153 25.00 28.68 4.29
C GLU A 153 25.94 27.48 4.49
N GLN A 154 25.42 26.26 4.31
CA GLN A 154 26.23 25.03 4.40
C GLN A 154 27.32 24.97 3.32
N GLU A 155 26.98 25.32 2.08
CA GLU A 155 27.94 25.38 0.98
C GLU A 155 29.02 26.43 1.26
N ALA A 156 28.66 27.60 1.79
CA ALA A 156 29.62 28.62 2.20
C ALA A 156 30.56 28.09 3.30
N GLU A 157 30.03 27.48 4.37
CA GLU A 157 30.85 26.89 5.43
C GLU A 157 31.80 25.80 4.91
N GLU A 158 31.31 24.90 4.04
CA GLU A 158 32.12 23.85 3.44
C GLU A 158 33.23 24.44 2.56
N THR A 159 32.92 25.46 1.75
CA THR A 159 33.94 26.11 0.92
C THR A 159 35.02 26.80 1.76
N GLU A 160 34.65 27.46 2.87
CA GLU A 160 35.64 28.07 3.78
C GLU A 160 36.49 27.00 4.48
N ARG A 161 35.90 25.91 4.95
CA ARG A 161 36.66 24.77 5.52
C ARG A 161 37.64 24.18 4.51
N MET A 162 37.20 23.96 3.28
CA MET A 162 38.06 23.45 2.21
C MET A 162 39.19 24.43 1.87
N ARG A 163 38.91 25.75 1.84
CA ARG A 163 39.95 26.77 1.64
C ARG A 163 41.00 26.74 2.75
N GLN A 164 40.57 26.63 4.01
CA GLN A 164 41.49 26.54 5.15
C GLN A 164 42.38 25.28 5.07
N LEU A 165 41.80 24.14 4.71
CA LEU A 165 42.56 22.89 4.51
C LEU A 165 43.59 23.04 3.39
N VAL A 166 43.20 23.63 2.26
CA VAL A 166 44.14 23.88 1.14
C VAL A 166 45.28 24.81 1.57
N LEU A 167 45.00 25.86 2.36
CA LEU A 167 46.03 26.76 2.87
C LEU A 167 47.01 26.04 3.81
N GLN A 168 46.48 25.22 4.75
CA GLN A 168 47.31 24.42 5.64
C GLN A 168 48.21 23.44 4.86
N GLU A 169 47.66 22.78 3.84
CA GLU A 169 48.43 21.86 3.00
C GLU A 169 49.47 22.60 2.16
N GLN A 170 49.17 23.80 1.67
CA GLN A 170 50.14 24.64 0.97
C GLN A 170 51.31 25.03 1.89
N GLU A 171 51.05 25.36 3.16
CA GLU A 171 52.10 25.62 4.14
C GLU A 171 52.91 24.36 4.47
N ALA A 172 52.25 23.23 4.69
CA ALA A 172 52.91 21.94 4.93
C ALA A 172 53.78 21.51 3.73
N SER A 173 53.32 21.75 2.51
CA SER A 173 54.03 21.35 1.28
C SER A 173 55.41 22.00 1.13
N LYS A 174 55.61 23.19 1.70
CA LYS A 174 56.92 23.87 1.73
C LYS A 174 57.97 23.09 2.54
N THR A 175 57.52 22.21 3.43
CA THR A 175 58.37 21.38 4.30
C THR A 175 58.63 20.00 3.68
N PHE A 176 58.04 19.69 2.51
CA PHE A 176 58.28 18.42 1.84
C PHE A 176 59.68 18.32 1.26
N ILE A 177 60.26 17.12 1.35
CA ILE A 177 61.59 16.83 0.84
C ILE A 177 61.53 16.76 -0.68
N THR A 178 62.26 17.63 -1.36
CA THR A 178 62.42 17.62 -2.81
C THR A 178 63.70 16.88 -3.20
N MET A 179 63.90 16.57 -4.48
CA MET A 179 65.12 15.89 -4.96
C MET A 179 66.39 16.69 -4.61
N GLU A 180 66.29 18.02 -4.55
CA GLU A 180 67.40 18.91 -4.22
C GLU A 180 67.70 18.94 -2.71
N SER A 181 66.68 18.82 -1.85
CA SER A 181 66.84 18.83 -0.39
C SER A 181 67.01 17.45 0.24
N MET A 182 67.09 16.39 -0.58
CA MET A 182 67.03 15.00 -0.13
C MET A 182 68.25 14.60 0.72
N GLU A 183 69.46 14.85 0.25
CA GLU A 183 70.69 14.48 0.99
C GLU A 183 70.80 15.22 2.33
N ALA A 184 70.42 16.50 2.36
CA ALA A 184 70.40 17.30 3.58
C ALA A 184 69.41 16.74 4.62
N ALA A 185 68.20 16.37 4.18
CA ALA A 185 67.18 15.80 5.06
C ALA A 185 67.57 14.42 5.61
N ILE A 186 68.28 13.58 4.82
CA ILE A 186 68.78 12.28 5.29
C ILE A 186 69.78 12.46 6.43
N ASN A 187 70.72 13.39 6.28
CA ASN A 187 71.71 13.66 7.32
C ASN A 187 71.06 14.22 8.59
N GLU A 188 70.14 15.18 8.46
CA GLU A 188 69.40 15.73 9.60
C GLU A 188 68.60 14.65 10.37
N ALA A 189 67.97 13.71 9.65
CA ALA A 189 67.23 12.62 10.26
C ALA A 189 68.13 11.59 10.97
N LEU A 190 69.35 11.37 10.48
CA LEU A 190 70.34 10.48 11.13
C LEU A 190 70.93 11.14 12.39
N ASP A 191 71.17 12.44 12.34
CA ASP A 191 71.74 13.20 13.47
C ASP A 191 70.72 13.43 14.60
N ASN A 192 69.42 13.51 14.28
CA ASN A 192 68.36 13.79 15.26
C ASN A 192 67.25 12.70 15.29
N PRO A 193 67.46 11.58 16.00
CA PRO A 193 66.45 10.54 16.15
C PRO A 193 65.27 11.02 17.03
N LYS A 194 64.05 10.99 16.49
CA LYS A 194 62.82 11.41 17.19
C LYS A 194 62.11 10.23 17.87
N ASN A 195 61.90 10.31 19.19
CA ASN A 195 61.17 9.30 19.97
C ASN A 195 59.69 9.71 20.16
N TYR A 196 58.76 8.94 19.59
CA TYR A 196 57.32 9.17 19.72
C TYR A 196 56.63 8.28 20.78
N ASN A 197 57.39 7.47 21.52
CA ASN A 197 56.82 6.54 22.50
C ASN A 197 56.22 7.30 23.70
N PHE A 198 55.02 6.91 24.12
CA PHE A 198 54.39 7.41 25.34
C PHE A 198 53.54 6.31 25.98
N LEU A 199 53.30 6.41 27.29
CA LEU A 199 52.39 5.53 28.02
C LEU A 199 51.07 6.25 28.29
N MET A 200 49.97 5.51 28.44
CA MET A 200 48.66 6.11 28.76
C MET A 200 48.15 5.55 30.09
N LYS A 201 47.75 6.45 30.99
CA LYS A 201 47.17 6.07 32.29
C LYS A 201 45.75 5.54 32.10
N LYS A 202 45.25 4.81 33.10
CA LYS A 202 43.84 4.41 33.17
C LYS A 202 42.87 5.60 33.24
N SER A 203 43.35 6.79 33.64
CA SER A 203 42.60 8.05 33.62
C SER A 203 42.51 8.71 32.23
N GLY A 204 43.20 8.16 31.21
CA GLY A 204 43.25 8.73 29.86
C GLY A 204 44.37 9.75 29.64
N GLU A 205 45.16 10.08 30.68
CA GLU A 205 46.29 11.00 30.55
C GLU A 205 47.54 10.31 29.96
N PRO A 206 48.23 10.94 28.99
CA PRO A 206 49.51 10.46 28.49
C PRO A 206 50.67 10.78 29.46
N ILE A 207 51.61 9.84 29.59
CA ILE A 207 52.90 9.99 30.27
C ILE A 207 53.97 10.01 29.18
N LEU A 208 54.63 11.16 29.03
CA LEU A 208 55.67 11.38 28.03
C LEU A 208 57.06 11.18 28.66
N PRO A 209 57.97 10.43 28.03
CA PRO A 209 59.36 10.35 28.46
C PRO A 209 60.12 11.68 28.24
N GLU A 210 61.33 11.81 28.81
CA GLU A 210 62.07 13.08 28.78
C GLU A 210 62.57 13.45 27.39
N ASP A 211 62.95 12.44 26.60
CA ASP A 211 63.51 12.46 25.24
C ASP A 211 62.44 12.46 24.13
N THR A 212 61.21 12.86 24.46
CA THR A 212 60.07 12.77 23.54
C THR A 212 60.10 13.85 22.45
N ALA A 213 59.82 13.46 21.20
CA ALA A 213 59.63 14.36 20.06
C ALA A 213 58.31 15.16 20.08
N TRP A 214 57.47 14.99 21.11
CA TRP A 214 56.18 15.64 21.32
C TRP A 214 56.34 16.97 22.08
N GLU A 215 57.32 17.80 21.72
CA GLU A 215 57.70 19.00 22.49
C GLU A 215 56.55 20.01 22.62
N GLY A 216 55.84 20.28 21.52
CA GLY A 216 54.68 21.18 21.55
C GLY A 216 53.51 20.65 22.38
N PHE A 217 53.37 19.32 22.49
CA PHE A 217 52.34 18.71 23.34
C PHE A 217 52.77 18.76 24.82
N LYS A 218 54.05 18.50 25.13
CA LYS A 218 54.64 18.66 26.46
C LYS A 218 54.43 20.10 26.98
N GLN A 219 54.70 21.11 26.15
CA GLN A 219 54.48 22.52 26.50
C GLN A 219 53.01 22.84 26.79
N ARG A 220 52.07 22.29 26.02
CA ARG A 220 50.63 22.46 26.29
C ARG A 220 50.20 21.79 27.60
N THR A 221 50.70 20.60 27.92
CA THR A 221 50.37 19.91 29.17
C THR A 221 50.97 20.58 30.41
N VAL A 222 52.13 21.22 30.28
CA VAL A 222 52.74 22.01 31.36
C VAL A 222 51.94 23.29 31.55
N LYS A 223 51.64 24.02 30.47
CA LYS A 223 50.82 25.24 30.53
C LYS A 223 49.42 25.01 31.10
N ALA A 224 48.75 23.91 30.73
CA ALA A 224 47.44 23.55 31.29
C ALA A 224 47.50 23.26 32.80
N LYS A 225 48.58 22.63 33.29
CA LYS A 225 48.81 22.42 34.72
C LYS A 225 49.09 23.72 35.47
N ASP A 226 49.80 24.64 34.83
CA ASP A 226 50.09 25.96 35.39
C ASP A 226 48.83 26.85 35.45
N GLU A 227 47.92 26.74 34.48
CA GLU A 227 46.62 27.45 34.46
C GLU A 227 45.63 26.90 35.51
N GLU A 228 45.58 25.58 35.72
CA GLU A 228 44.80 24.96 36.81
C GLU A 228 45.31 25.35 38.21
N LEU A 229 46.62 25.62 38.37
CA LEU A 229 47.22 26.10 39.61
C LEU A 229 46.89 27.57 39.92
N VAL A 230 46.66 28.40 38.90
CA VAL A 230 46.32 29.83 39.07
C VAL A 230 44.83 30.04 39.39
N GLU A 231 43.93 29.21 38.87
CA GLU A 231 42.50 29.24 39.23
C GLU A 231 42.21 28.67 40.64
N GLY A 232 43.10 27.83 41.18
CA GLY A 232 42.97 27.22 42.50
C GLY A 232 43.28 28.13 43.70
N ASP A 233 44.02 29.23 43.50
CA ASP A 233 44.46 30.13 44.58
C ASP A 233 43.59 31.40 44.74
N GLY A 234 42.54 31.57 43.92
CA GLY A 234 41.70 32.78 43.88
C GLY A 234 40.44 32.79 44.76
N ASP A 235 39.99 31.63 45.28
CA ASP A 235 38.66 31.49 45.91
C ASP A 235 38.66 31.45 47.46
N HIS A 236 39.75 31.86 48.10
CA HIS A 236 39.84 31.99 49.55
C HIS A 236 40.33 33.38 49.95
N ILE A 237 39.44 34.38 49.97
CA ILE A 237 39.34 35.53 50.92
C ILE A 237 38.25 36.47 50.35
N LYS A 238 36.96 36.19 50.57
CA LYS A 238 35.85 37.18 50.67
C LYS A 238 34.61 36.51 51.28
N SER A 239 34.63 36.17 52.57
CA SER A 239 33.42 35.86 53.35
C SER A 239 33.72 35.88 54.85
N ALA A 240 34.08 37.05 55.39
CA ALA A 240 33.96 37.37 56.81
C ALA A 240 34.12 38.88 56.98
N GLU A 241 33.02 39.64 56.89
CA GLU A 241 32.73 40.83 57.71
C GLU A 241 31.45 41.54 57.20
N ASN A 242 30.48 41.62 58.13
CA ASN A 242 29.17 42.33 58.12
C ASN A 242 28.04 41.85 57.19
#